data_AF-A0AAV0XYU6-F1
#
_entry.id   AF-A0AAV0XYU6-F1
#
_cell.length_a   1.000
_cell.length_b   1.000
_cell.length_c   1.000
_cell.angle_alpha   90.00
_cell.angle_beta   90.00
_cell.angle_gamma   90.00
#
_symmetry.space_group_name_H-M   'P 1'
#
loop_
_entity.id
_entity.type
_entity.pdbx_description
1 polymer ?
#
loop_
_entity_poly.entity_id
_entity_poly.type
_entity_poly.pdbx_seq_one_letter_code
_entity_poly.pdbx_strand_id
1 'polypeptide(L)'
;MDEVDCHYGDLLLHSNVRWLSKGKILHRFKELLPQIKTFVQEIDIVYEELENIKWLEDFAFLVDITEKINFLNLELQRKEKEIINMISDVQAFSSKIAYWENKMKNGDFQHLSTLQETIINYSENINKPTNHINTSRYNSTFTFRI
;
A
#
# COMPACT_ATOMS: atom_id res chain seq x y z
N MET A 1 8.30 38.69 6.32
CA MET A 1 7.32 37.64 6.65
C MET A 1 7.25 36.79 5.42
N ASP A 2 7.94 35.66 5.51
CA ASP A 2 8.37 34.86 4.39
C ASP A 2 7.18 34.24 3.66
N GLU A 3 7.24 34.34 2.32
CA GLU A 3 6.44 33.58 1.38
C GLU A 3 6.67 32.09 1.64
N VAL A 4 5.69 31.43 2.26
CA VAL A 4 5.59 29.98 2.19
C VAL A 4 4.93 29.67 0.85
N ASP A 5 5.79 29.49 -0.14
CA ASP A 5 5.50 28.94 -1.47
C ASP A 5 4.57 27.73 -1.34
N CYS A 6 3.31 27.89 -1.77
CA CYS A 6 2.32 26.83 -1.79
C CYS A 6 2.63 25.86 -2.94
N HIS A 7 3.72 25.10 -2.82
CA HIS A 7 4.15 24.10 -3.81
C HIS A 7 3.27 22.83 -3.82
N TYR A 8 2.02 22.93 -3.39
CA TYR A 8 1.07 21.83 -3.49
C TYR A 8 -0.26 22.38 -3.97
N GLY A 9 -0.22 22.95 -5.18
CA GLY A 9 -1.40 23.38 -5.91
C GLY A 9 -2.42 22.26 -5.92
N ASP A 10 -3.60 22.58 -5.38
CA ASP A 10 -4.83 21.81 -5.40
C ASP A 10 -4.66 20.29 -5.42
N LEU A 11 -4.81 19.69 -4.23
CA LEU A 11 -5.23 18.30 -4.10
C LEU A 11 -6.38 18.06 -5.09
N LEU A 12 -6.06 17.40 -6.22
CA LEU A 12 -6.99 16.99 -7.26
C LEU A 12 -7.97 15.93 -6.69
N LEU A 13 -8.86 16.38 -5.81
CA LEU A 13 -9.99 15.62 -5.27
C LEU A 13 -11.12 15.48 -6.30
N HIS A 14 -11.02 16.21 -7.42
CA HIS A 14 -12.03 16.28 -8.49
C HIS A 14 -11.57 15.60 -9.79
N SER A 15 -11.02 14.39 -9.71
CA SER A 15 -11.04 13.49 -10.86
C SER A 15 -12.39 12.77 -10.92
N ASN A 16 -13.00 12.68 -12.10
CA ASN A 16 -14.21 11.88 -12.36
C ASN A 16 -14.05 10.37 -12.05
N VAL A 17 -12.87 9.97 -11.59
CA VAL A 17 -12.50 8.62 -11.20
C VAL A 17 -12.05 8.65 -9.74
N ARG A 18 -13.02 8.63 -8.83
CA ARG A 18 -12.86 8.83 -7.37
C ARG A 18 -11.73 8.02 -6.74
N TRP A 19 -11.46 6.82 -7.24
CA TRP A 19 -10.46 5.92 -6.67
C TRP A 19 -9.02 6.25 -7.09
N LEU A 20 -8.79 6.99 -8.18
CA LEU A 20 -7.45 7.52 -8.55
C LEU A 20 -6.92 8.47 -7.48
N SER A 21 -7.79 9.33 -6.95
CA SER A 21 -7.45 10.24 -5.85
C SER A 21 -7.15 9.45 -4.56
N LYS A 22 -7.91 8.38 -4.30
CA LYS A 22 -7.72 7.51 -3.12
C LYS A 22 -6.40 6.75 -3.18
N GLY A 23 -6.00 6.23 -4.34
CA GLY A 23 -4.69 5.60 -4.52
C GLY A 23 -3.52 6.56 -4.24
N LYS A 24 -3.62 7.80 -4.72
CA LYS A 24 -2.63 8.84 -4.41
C LYS A 24 -2.55 9.17 -2.92
N ILE A 25 -3.68 9.22 -2.23
CA ILE A 25 -3.74 9.42 -0.78
C ILE A 25 -3.05 8.26 -0.05
N LEU A 26 -3.31 7.01 -0.45
CA LEU A 26 -2.68 5.83 0.15
C LEU A 26 -1.16 5.86 0.00
N HIS A 27 -0.66 6.16 -1.20
CA HIS A 27 0.78 6.30 -1.45
C HIS A 27 1.38 7.42 -0.59
N ARG A 28 0.72 8.58 -0.55
CA ARG A 28 1.18 9.73 0.25
C ARG A 28 1.18 9.43 1.76
N PHE A 29 0.16 8.72 2.24
CA PHE A 29 0.11 8.27 3.63
C PHE A 29 1.24 7.30 3.95
N LYS A 30 1.58 6.38 3.03
CA LYS A 30 2.73 5.48 3.17
C LYS A 30 4.06 6.24 3.25
N GLU A 31 4.27 7.25 2.41
CA GLU A 31 5.47 8.10 2.44
C GLU A 31 5.61 8.85 3.77
N LEU A 32 4.48 9.35 4.29
CA LEU A 32 4.44 10.14 5.52
C LEU A 32 4.29 9.30 6.79
N LEU A 33 4.22 7.97 6.66
CA LEU A 33 3.97 7.06 7.76
C LEU A 33 4.96 7.22 8.93
N PRO A 34 6.29 7.39 8.71
CA PRO A 34 7.21 7.65 9.80
C PRO A 34 6.91 8.95 10.56
N GLN A 35 6.60 10.04 9.84
CA GLN A 35 6.27 11.34 10.44
C GLN A 35 4.95 11.28 11.19
N ILE A 36 3.96 10.56 10.66
CA ILE A 36 2.67 10.33 11.32
C ILE A 36 2.87 9.57 12.63
N LYS A 37 3.71 8.51 12.65
CA LYS A 37 4.05 7.79 13.88
C LYS A 37 4.67 8.71 14.93
N THR A 38 5.66 9.52 14.54
CA THR A 38 6.29 10.49 15.45
C THR A 38 5.28 11.50 15.99
N PHE A 39 4.46 12.09 15.11
CA PHE A 39 3.45 13.06 15.50
C PHE A 39 2.41 12.48 16.47
N VAL A 40 1.95 11.26 16.24
CA VAL A 40 1.01 10.54 17.11
C VAL A 40 1.60 10.31 18.51
N GLN A 41 2.89 9.99 18.59
CA GLN A 41 3.61 9.84 19.87
C GLN A 41 3.74 11.17 20.61
N GLU A 42 3.97 12.28 19.90
CA GLU A 42 4.09 13.62 20.50
C GLU A 42 2.78 14.11 21.14
N ILE A 43 1.64 13.70 20.59
CA ILE A 43 0.30 14.07 21.10
C ILE A 43 -0.25 13.06 22.11
N ASP A 44 0.54 12.06 22.52
CA ASP A 44 0.18 11.00 23.47
C ASP A 44 -1.09 10.24 23.10
N ILE A 45 -1.33 10.06 21.79
CA ILE A 45 -2.40 9.22 21.26
C ILE A 45 -1.81 7.87 20.87
N VAL A 46 -2.53 6.78 21.17
CA VAL A 46 -2.15 5.43 20.74
C VAL A 46 -3.06 4.99 19.59
N TYR A 47 -2.44 4.70 18.44
CA TYR A 47 -3.09 4.00 17.33
C TYR A 47 -2.42 2.62 17.19
N GLU A 48 -3.09 1.57 17.65
CA GLU A 48 -2.56 0.21 17.66
C GLU A 48 -2.19 -0.28 16.26
N GLU A 49 -2.93 0.16 15.25
CA GLU A 49 -2.70 -0.15 13.84
C GLU A 49 -1.33 0.29 13.36
N LEU A 50 -0.83 1.43 13.84
CA LEU A 50 0.47 1.95 13.43
C LEU A 50 1.62 1.10 13.97
N GLU A 51 1.43 0.36 15.07
CA GLU A 51 2.44 -0.53 15.63
C GLU A 51 2.22 -2.01 15.27
N ASN A 52 1.05 -2.34 14.72
CA ASN A 52 0.72 -3.69 14.31
C ASN A 52 1.36 -4.03 12.95
N ILE A 53 2.38 -4.89 12.97
CA ILE A 53 3.11 -5.34 11.76
C ILE A 53 2.15 -5.90 10.70
N LYS A 54 1.17 -6.72 11.10
CA LYS A 54 0.23 -7.32 10.15
C LYS A 54 -0.65 -6.26 9.49
N TRP A 55 -1.10 -5.28 10.25
CA TRP A 55 -1.87 -4.16 9.69
C TRP A 55 -1.03 -3.35 8.69
N LEU A 56 0.25 -3.13 9.00
CA LEU A 56 1.17 -2.41 8.13
C LEU A 56 1.47 -3.17 6.83
N GLU A 57 1.55 -4.50 6.90
CA GLU A 57 1.65 -5.38 5.72
C GLU A 57 0.37 -5.31 4.87
N ASP A 58 -0.81 -5.45 5.50
CA ASP A 58 -2.11 -5.33 4.81
C ASP A 58 -2.28 -3.95 4.15
N PHE A 59 -1.83 -2.88 4.83
CA PHE A 59 -1.82 -1.52 4.30
C PHE A 59 -0.86 -1.39 3.11
N ALA A 60 0.35 -1.92 3.21
CA ALA A 60 1.33 -1.90 2.13
C ALA A 60 0.84 -2.67 0.89
N PHE A 61 0.21 -3.83 1.09
CA PHE A 61 -0.47 -4.57 0.03
C PHE A 61 -1.55 -3.74 -0.66
N LEU A 62 -2.38 -3.04 0.13
CA LEU A 62 -3.45 -2.18 -0.40
C LEU A 62 -2.88 -1.02 -1.24
N VAL A 63 -1.76 -0.42 -0.82
CA VAL A 63 -1.05 0.63 -1.59
C VAL A 63 -0.65 0.06 -2.96
N ASP A 64 0.05 -1.07 -2.98
CA ASP A 64 0.54 -1.69 -4.22
C ASP A 64 -0.61 -2.07 -5.18
N ILE A 65 -1.65 -2.75 -4.69
CA ILE A 65 -2.78 -3.18 -5.53
C ILE A 65 -3.55 -1.97 -6.08
N THR A 66 -3.76 -0.93 -5.26
CA THR A 66 -4.44 0.27 -5.72
C THR A 66 -3.64 0.98 -6.82
N GLU A 67 -2.31 0.99 -6.71
CA GLU A 67 -1.43 1.51 -7.77
C GLU A 67 -1.55 0.69 -9.07
N LYS A 68 -1.56 -0.64 -8.99
CA LYS A 68 -1.72 -1.49 -10.19
C LYS A 68 -3.08 -1.32 -10.85
N ILE A 69 -4.15 -1.18 -10.06
CA ILE A 69 -5.49 -0.88 -10.59
C ILE A 69 -5.49 0.50 -11.25
N ASN A 70 -4.85 1.50 -10.63
CA ASN A 70 -4.69 2.85 -11.19
C ASN A 70 -4.02 2.81 -12.56
N PHE A 71 -2.91 2.08 -12.66
CA PHE A 71 -2.25 1.86 -13.94
C PHE A 71 -3.23 1.29 -14.99
N LEU A 72 -3.95 0.21 -14.69
CA LEU A 72 -4.93 -0.36 -15.62
C LEU A 72 -5.95 0.67 -16.07
N ASN A 73 -6.50 1.47 -15.16
CA ASN A 73 -7.52 2.44 -15.54
C ASN A 73 -7.00 3.58 -16.38
N LEU A 74 -5.79 4.06 -16.11
CA LEU A 74 -5.15 5.04 -16.99
C LEU A 74 -4.96 4.44 -18.39
N GLU A 75 -4.57 3.17 -18.48
CA GLU A 75 -4.52 2.46 -19.76
C GLU A 75 -5.88 2.39 -20.45
N LEU A 76 -6.95 2.06 -19.72
CA LEU A 76 -8.32 1.98 -20.27
C LEU A 76 -8.85 3.35 -20.70
N GLN A 77 -8.42 4.44 -20.07
CA GLN A 77 -8.86 5.81 -20.37
C GLN A 77 -8.01 6.51 -21.43
N ARG A 78 -6.99 5.85 -21.98
CA ARG A 78 -6.22 6.42 -23.10
C ARG A 78 -7.16 6.69 -24.29
N LYS A 79 -6.96 7.85 -24.93
CA LYS A 79 -7.69 8.22 -26.15
C LYS A 79 -7.41 7.20 -27.26
N GLU A 80 -8.36 7.07 -28.19
CA GLU A 80 -8.20 6.25 -29.41
C GLU A 80 -8.06 4.74 -29.18
N LYS A 81 -8.58 4.25 -28.05
CA LYS A 81 -8.52 2.83 -27.71
C LYS A 81 -9.77 2.08 -28.18
N GLU A 82 -9.58 1.06 -29.01
CA GLU A 82 -10.66 0.18 -29.42
C GLU A 82 -11.15 -0.70 -28.27
N ILE A 83 -12.45 -1.04 -28.27
CA ILE A 83 -13.07 -1.88 -27.24
C ILE A 83 -12.36 -3.24 -27.13
N ILE A 84 -11.93 -3.81 -28.26
CA ILE A 84 -11.22 -5.09 -28.29
C ILE A 84 -9.91 -5.00 -27.50
N ASN A 85 -9.16 -3.90 -27.64
CA ASN A 85 -7.92 -3.67 -26.90
C ASN A 85 -8.20 -3.50 -25.39
N MET A 86 -9.26 -2.78 -25.02
CA MET A 86 -9.67 -2.65 -23.62
C MET A 86 -10.01 -4.01 -22.98
N ILE A 87 -10.72 -4.89 -23.70
CA ILE A 87 -11.01 -6.25 -23.24
C ILE A 87 -9.71 -7.03 -23.03
N SER A 88 -8.78 -6.96 -23.98
CA SER A 88 -7.48 -7.61 -23.84
C SER A 88 -6.68 -7.09 -22.64
N ASP A 89 -6.72 -5.79 -22.34
CA ASP A 89 -6.02 -5.26 -21.16
C ASP A 89 -6.60 -5.77 -19.85
N VAL A 90 -7.94 -5.84 -19.75
CA VAL A 90 -8.61 -6.40 -18.57
C VAL A 90 -8.25 -7.87 -18.40
N GLN A 91 -8.26 -8.66 -19.48
CA GLN A 91 -7.88 -10.08 -19.46
C GLN A 91 -6.41 -10.28 -19.07
N ALA A 92 -5.51 -9.45 -19.63
CA ALA A 92 -4.10 -9.46 -19.27
C ALA A 92 -3.89 -9.08 -17.81
N PHE A 93 -4.66 -8.10 -17.29
CA PHE A 93 -4.62 -7.72 -15.89
C PHE A 93 -5.13 -8.82 -14.96
N SER A 94 -6.22 -9.50 -15.30
CA SER A 94 -6.70 -10.68 -14.55
C SER A 94 -5.63 -11.78 -14.50
N SER A 95 -4.94 -12.02 -15.61
CA SER A 95 -3.82 -12.97 -15.66
C SER A 95 -2.66 -12.54 -14.76
N LYS A 96 -2.36 -11.23 -14.70
CA LYS A 96 -1.35 -10.67 -13.80
C LYS A 96 -1.74 -10.85 -12.33
N ILE A 97 -3.01 -10.65 -11.96
CA ILE A 97 -3.47 -10.88 -10.58
C ILE A 97 -3.26 -12.34 -10.18
N ALA A 98 -3.69 -13.30 -11.01
CA ALA A 98 -3.49 -14.72 -10.73
C ALA A 98 -2.00 -15.09 -10.61
N TYR A 99 -1.16 -14.48 -11.45
CA TYR A 99 0.28 -14.64 -11.36
C TYR A 99 0.86 -14.09 -10.05
N TRP A 100 0.49 -12.88 -9.64
CA TRP A 100 0.93 -12.28 -8.37
C TRP A 100 0.45 -13.09 -7.17
N GLU A 101 -0.79 -13.58 -7.18
CA GLU A 101 -1.31 -14.45 -6.12
C GLU A 101 -0.47 -15.72 -5.96
N ASN A 102 -0.07 -16.36 -7.06
CA ASN A 102 0.82 -17.53 -7.03
C ASN A 102 2.20 -17.17 -6.47
N LYS A 103 2.76 -16.05 -6.91
CA LYS A 103 4.05 -15.55 -6.38
C LYS A 103 3.99 -15.29 -4.86
N MET A 104 2.95 -14.63 -4.38
CA MET A 104 2.74 -14.39 -2.94
C MET A 104 2.63 -15.70 -2.15
N LYS A 105 1.92 -16.72 -2.66
CA LYS A 105 1.85 -18.05 -2.02
C LYS A 105 3.21 -18.73 -1.89
N ASN A 106 4.15 -18.41 -2.78
CA ASN A 106 5.53 -18.90 -2.74
C ASN A 106 6.48 -17.97 -1.96
N GLY A 107 5.96 -16.91 -1.31
CA GLY A 107 6.76 -15.93 -0.56
C GLY A 107 7.51 -14.91 -1.42
N ASP A 108 7.18 -14.80 -2.71
CA ASP A 108 7.77 -13.84 -3.63
C ASP A 108 6.86 -12.61 -3.79
N PHE A 109 7.34 -11.47 -3.29
CA PHE A 109 6.63 -10.19 -3.29
C PHE A 109 7.26 -9.14 -4.22
N GLN A 110 8.14 -9.52 -5.14
CA GLN A 110 8.90 -8.56 -5.97
C GLN A 110 8.04 -7.61 -6.81
N HIS A 111 6.80 -7.99 -7.12
CA HIS A 111 5.85 -7.16 -7.87
C HIS A 111 4.98 -6.23 -7.00
N LEU A 112 5.11 -6.37 -5.68
CA LEU A 112 4.44 -5.61 -4.63
C LEU A 112 5.54 -4.94 -3.80
N SER A 113 6.18 -3.93 -4.39
CA SER A 113 7.41 -3.33 -3.84
C SER A 113 7.17 -2.73 -2.45
N THR A 114 6.04 -2.07 -2.23
CA THR A 114 5.71 -1.47 -0.92
C THR A 114 5.56 -2.55 0.14
N LEU A 115 4.90 -3.65 -0.19
CA LEU A 115 4.74 -4.82 0.69
C LEU A 115 6.10 -5.48 0.95
N GLN A 116 6.90 -5.70 -0.09
CA GLN A 116 8.22 -6.31 0.04
C GLN A 116 9.13 -5.48 0.97
N GLU A 117 9.20 -4.17 0.77
CA GLU A 117 9.94 -3.26 1.63
C GLU A 117 9.43 -3.31 3.08
N THR A 118 8.10 -3.35 3.26
CA THR A 118 7.48 -3.42 4.58
C THR A 118 7.86 -4.71 5.32
N ILE A 119 7.80 -5.86 4.64
CA ILE A 119 8.20 -7.16 5.19
C ILE A 119 9.69 -7.16 5.57
N ILE A 120 10.57 -6.63 4.71
CA ILE A 120 12.01 -6.54 4.97
C ILE A 120 12.25 -5.66 6.21
N ASN A 121 11.67 -4.45 6.23
CA ASN A 121 11.85 -3.50 7.32
C ASN A 121 11.42 -4.08 8.67
N TYR A 122 10.32 -4.83 8.75
CA TYR A 122 9.86 -5.41 10.03
C TYR A 122 10.56 -6.72 10.38
N SER A 123 11.03 -7.51 9.40
CA SER A 123 11.85 -8.70 9.68
C SER A 123 13.24 -8.35 10.22
N GLU A 124 13.85 -7.26 9.77
CA GLU A 124 15.14 -6.76 10.27
C GLU A 124 15.04 -6.17 11.68
N ASN A 125 13.91 -5.58 12.04
CA ASN A 125 13.68 -5.01 13.37
C ASN A 125 13.47 -6.07 14.47
N ILE A 126 13.17 -7.34 14.13
CA ILE A 126 13.15 -8.46 15.08
C ILE A 126 14.59 -8.89 15.50
N ASN A 127 15.62 -8.51 14.72
CA ASN A 127 17.02 -8.86 14.99
C ASN A 127 17.80 -7.78 15.75
N LYS A 128 17.16 -6.67 16.13
CA LYS A 128 17.74 -5.74 17.13
C LYS A 128 17.29 -6.22 18.51
N PRO A 129 18.19 -6.35 19.50
CA PRO A 129 17.80 -6.70 20.85
C PRO A 129 16.93 -5.58 21.42
N THR A 130 15.62 -5.75 21.34
CA THR A 130 14.64 -4.96 22.06
C THR A 130 14.77 -5.33 23.52
N ASN A 131 15.51 -4.51 24.27
CA ASN A 131 15.42 -4.44 25.72
C ASN A 131 14.02 -3.96 26.09
N HIS A 132 12.99 -4.80 25.96
CA HIS A 132 11.78 -4.80 26.79
C HIS A 132 11.04 -6.13 26.55
N ILE A 133 10.95 -6.91 27.61
CA ILE A 133 10.44 -8.27 27.71
C ILE A 133 8.92 -8.25 27.52
N ASN A 134 8.35 -9.03 26.58
CA ASN A 134 7.49 -10.15 26.94
C ASN A 134 7.06 -11.05 25.77
N THR A 135 7.15 -12.33 26.09
CA THR A 135 6.95 -13.53 25.29
C THR A 135 5.49 -13.98 25.24
N SER A 136 4.95 -14.21 24.03
CA SER A 136 4.14 -15.40 23.66
C SER A 136 3.87 -15.32 22.14
N ARG A 137 4.73 -15.90 21.31
CA ARG A 137 4.63 -17.28 20.79
C ARG A 137 3.37 -17.49 19.95
N TYR A 138 3.61 -17.49 18.63
CA TYR A 138 2.83 -18.11 17.57
C TYR A 138 1.81 -19.15 18.07
N ASN A 139 0.53 -18.87 17.83
CA ASN A 139 -0.51 -19.83 17.48
C ASN A 139 -1.82 -19.07 17.18
N SER A 140 -2.27 -19.09 15.92
CA SER A 140 -3.64 -19.43 15.51
C SER A 140 -4.02 -18.81 14.16
N THR A 141 -4.13 -19.69 13.17
CA THR A 141 -5.19 -19.77 12.15
C THR A 141 -5.28 -18.68 11.09
N PHE A 142 -4.71 -19.02 9.92
CA PHE A 142 -5.15 -18.50 8.62
C PHE A 142 -6.64 -18.80 8.40
N THR A 143 -7.47 -17.78 8.28
CA THR A 143 -8.75 -17.86 7.57
C THR A 143 -8.95 -16.59 6.75
N PHE A 144 -8.78 -16.71 5.44
CA PHE A 144 -9.39 -15.79 4.49
C PHE A 144 -10.84 -16.23 4.31
N ARG A 145 -11.79 -15.32 4.53
CA ARG A 145 -13.17 -15.52 4.12
C ARG A 145 -13.53 -14.38 3.16
N ILE A 146 -13.88 -14.79 1.94
CA ILE A 146 -14.38 -13.97 0.83
C ILE A 146 -15.69 -13.30 1.26
#